data_AF-A0A382Z7S2-F1
#
_entry.id   AF-A0A382Z7S2-F1
#
_cell.length_a   1.000
_cell.length_b   1.000
_cell.length_c   1.000
_cell.angle_alpha   90.00
_cell.angle_beta   90.00
_cell.angle_gamma   90.00
#
_symmetry.space_group_name_H-M   'P 1'
#
loop_
_entity.id
_entity.type
_entity.pdbx_description
1 polymer ?
#
loop_
_entity_poly.entity_id
_entity_poly.type
_entity_poly.pdbx_seq_one_letter_code
_entity_poly.pdbx_strand_id
1 'polypeptide(L)' 'MNEKNGSGTVRIGVVGMGPVGSILSAHLLESGAYVVSCDISQTRIESIKTRGICLTNTIEKAVPI' A
#
# COMPACT_ATOMS: atom_id res chain seq x y z
N MET A 1 18.38 -31.68 -7.55
CA MET A 1 17.88 -30.53 -8.33
C MET A 1 17.12 -29.63 -7.36
N ASN A 2 17.56 -28.38 -7.19
CA ASN A 2 16.98 -27.42 -6.25
C ASN A 2 15.95 -26.56 -6.98
N GLU A 3 14.67 -26.73 -6.66
CA GLU A 3 13.59 -25.84 -7.09
C GLU A 3 13.08 -25.04 -5.89
N LYS A 4 13.57 -23.80 -5.70
CA LYS A 4 12.86 -22.75 -4.94
C LYS A 4 13.25 -21.36 -5.48
N ASN A 5 12.80 -21.03 -6.69
CA ASN A 5 12.69 -19.64 -7.15
C ASN A 5 11.20 -19.31 -7.30
N GLY A 6 10.56 -18.98 -6.19
CA GLY A 6 9.23 -18.35 -6.20
C GLY A 6 9.40 -16.86 -5.94
N SER A 7 9.60 -16.07 -7.00
CA SER A 7 9.47 -14.60 -6.95
C SER A 7 7.99 -14.26 -6.76
N GLY A 8 7.48 -14.48 -5.54
CA GLY A 8 6.09 -14.21 -5.20
C GLY A 8 5.91 -12.77 -4.79
N THR A 9 5.05 -12.03 -5.49
CA THR A 9 4.58 -10.71 -5.04
C THR A 9 4.10 -10.78 -3.59
N VAL A 10 4.66 -9.94 -2.72
CA VAL A 10 4.24 -9.85 -1.31
C VAL A 10 2.77 -9.41 -1.25
N ARG A 11 1.93 -10.15 -0.51
CA ARG A 11 0.49 -9.88 -0.39
C ARG A 11 0.16 -9.34 1.00
N ILE A 12 -0.51 -8.20 1.07
CA ILE A 12 -0.72 -7.45 2.32
C ILE A 12 -2.18 -7.00 2.43
N GLY A 13 -2.77 -7.19 3.61
CA GLY A 13 -4.04 -6.59 3.99
C GLY A 13 -3.82 -5.40 4.93
N VAL A 14 -4.37 -4.24 4.61
CA VAL A 14 -4.32 -3.04 5.45
C VAL A 14 -5.72 -2.77 6.01
N VAL A 15 -5.85 -2.87 7.34
CA VAL A 15 -7.08 -2.61 8.08
C VAL A 15 -6.99 -1.23 8.73
N GLY A 16 -7.87 -0.33 8.31
CA GLY A 16 -7.85 1.09 8.67
C GLY A 16 -7.13 1.92 7.61
N MET A 17 -7.87 2.85 7.00
CA MET A 17 -7.45 3.75 5.93
C MET A 17 -7.43 5.21 6.38
N GLY A 18 -7.26 5.46 7.68
CA GLY A 18 -6.89 6.78 8.17
C GLY A 18 -5.57 7.31 7.57
N PRO A 19 -5.04 8.43 8.06
CA PRO A 19 -3.83 9.05 7.51
C PRO A 19 -2.67 8.05 7.36
N VAL A 20 -2.37 7.29 8.42
CA VAL A 20 -1.27 6.32 8.43
C VAL A 20 -1.52 5.16 7.48
N GLY A 21 -2.70 4.53 7.54
CA GLY A 21 -3.01 3.35 6.72
C GLY A 21 -3.04 3.65 5.22
N SER A 22 -3.50 4.85 4.84
CA SER A 22 -3.47 5.31 3.46
C SER A 22 -2.04 5.54 2.96
N ILE A 23 -1.19 6.22 3.74
CA ILE A 23 0.23 6.44 3.39
C ILE A 23 0.98 5.10 3.28
N LEU A 24 0.76 4.21 4.24
CA LEU A 24 1.35 2.87 4.23
C LEU A 24 0.94 2.09 2.99
N SER A 25 -0.36 2.08 2.67
CA SER A 25 -0.88 1.38 1.48
C SER A 25 -0.26 1.91 0.19
N ALA A 26 -0.09 3.24 0.07
CA ALA A 26 0.56 3.85 -1.09
C ALA A 26 2.01 3.36 -1.25
N HIS A 27 2.82 3.41 -0.20
CA HIS A 27 4.21 2.95 -0.28
C HIS A 27 4.34 1.44 -0.50
N LEU A 28 3.44 0.63 0.05
CA LEU A 28 3.42 -0.81 -0.21
C LEU A 28 3.10 -1.11 -1.68
N LEU A 29 2.11 -0.41 -2.26
CA LEU A 29 1.81 -0.49 -3.69
C LEU A 29 3.00 -0.05 -4.55
N GLU A 30 3.67 1.07 -4.19
CA GLU A 30 4.87 1.56 -4.87
C GLU A 30 6.03 0.53 -4.85
N SER A 31 6.17 -0.23 -3.76
CA SER A 31 7.17 -1.31 -3.65
C SER A 31 6.86 -2.56 -4.49
N GLY A 32 5.72 -2.57 -5.19
CA GLY A 32 5.26 -3.70 -6.00
C GLY A 32 4.50 -4.78 -5.23
N ALA A 33 4.10 -4.52 -3.98
CA ALA A 33 3.26 -5.45 -3.23
C ALA A 33 1.82 -5.45 -3.76
N TYR A 34 1.14 -6.59 -3.60
CA TYR A 34 -0.31 -6.69 -3.78
C TYR A 34 -1.01 -6.30 -2.49
N VAL A 35 -1.76 -5.20 -2.50
CA VAL A 35 -2.39 -4.63 -1.30
C VAL A 35 -3.91 -4.67 -1.41
N VAL A 36 -4.57 -5.16 -0.37
CA VAL A 36 -6.02 -5.04 -0.16
C VAL A 36 -6.27 -4.15 1.05
N SER A 37 -7.20 -3.21 0.93
CA SER A 37 -7.49 -2.20 1.95
C SER A 37 -8.92 -2.30 2.45
N CYS A 38 -9.15 -2.11 3.75
CA CYS A 38 -10.49 -1.96 4.33
C CYS A 38 -10.54 -0.90 5.43
N ASP A 39 -11.71 -0.31 5.65
CA ASP A 39 -11.96 0.68 6.71
C ASP A 39 -13.44 0.59 7.12
N ILE A 40 -13.74 0.99 8.35
CA ILE A 40 -15.11 1.10 8.88
C ILE A 40 -15.91 2.17 8.12
N SER A 41 -15.26 3.24 7.66
CA SER A 41 -15.88 4.31 6.89
C SER A 41 -16.03 3.89 5.43
N GLN A 42 -17.25 3.53 5.04
CA GLN A 42 -17.58 3.20 3.66
C GLN A 42 -17.27 4.36 2.70
N THR A 43 -17.63 5.60 3.08
CA THR A 43 -17.33 6.81 2.29
C THR A 43 -15.84 6.96 1.99
N ARG A 44 -14.97 6.59 2.95
CA ARG A 44 -13.52 6.64 2.78
C ARG A 44 -13.06 5.61 1.76
N ILE A 45 -13.52 4.37 1.87
CA ILE A 45 -13.18 3.30 0.92
C ILE A 45 -13.68 3.62 -0.49
N GLU A 46 -14.89 4.15 -0.63
CA GLU A 46 -15.44 4.59 -1.91
C GLU A 46 -14.62 5.73 -2.53
N SER A 47 -14.23 6.72 -1.72
CA SER A 47 -13.34 7.80 -2.17
C SER A 47 -11.99 7.25 -2.65
N ILE A 48 -11.36 6.36 -1.88
CA ILE A 48 -10.08 5.72 -2.26
C ILE A 48 -10.24 4.89 -3.53
N LYS A 49 -11.34 4.14 -3.68
CA LYS A 49 -11.60 3.32 -4.86
C LYS A 49 -11.81 4.16 -6.14
N THR A 50 -12.43 5.33 -6.01
CA THR A 50 -12.76 6.21 -7.14
C THR A 50 -11.62 7.17 -7.51
N ARG A 51 -10.88 7.65 -6.52
CA ARG A 51 -9.85 8.70 -6.68
C ARG A 51 -8.42 8.21 -6.49
N GLY A 52 -8.24 7.00 -5.95
CA GLY A 52 -6.93 6.52 -5.50
C GLY A 52 -6.43 7.25 -4.26
N ILE A 53 -5.14 7.07 -3.97
CA ILE A 53 -4.40 7.75 -2.91
C ILE A 53 -3.35 8.63 -3.58
N CYS A 54 -3.35 9.93 -3.27
CA CYS A 54 -2.33 10.88 -3.71
C CYS A 54 -1.59 11.39 -2.49
N LEU A 55 -0.27 11.23 -2.47
CA LEU A 55 0.60 11.78 -1.43
C LEU A 55 1.27 13.04 -1.98
N THR A 56 1.09 14.17 -1.29
CA THR A 56 1.72 15.45 -1.64
C THR A 56 2.72 15.85 -0.55
N ASN A 57 3.71 16.67 -0.92
CA ASN A 57 4.75 17.14 0.01
C ASN A 57 5.45 15.97 0.74
N THR A 58 5.63 14.87 0.02
CA THR A 58 6.28 13.67 0.55
C THR A 58 7.73 13.94 0.88
N ILE A 59 8.25 13.22 1.86
CA ILE A 59 9.68 13.23 2.19
C ILE A 59 10.44 12.70 0.97
N GLU A 60 11.36 13.50 0.42
CA GLU A 60 12.36 12.99 -0.50
C GLU A 60 13.38 12.17 0.30
N LYS A 61 13.45 10.87 0.02
CA LYS A 61 14.32 9.94 0.75
C LYS A 61 15.52 9.53 -0.11
N ALA A 62 16.71 9.63 0.47
CA ALA A 62 17.89 8.86 0.08
C ALA A 62 18.29 8.01 1.29
N VAL A 63 17.94 6.72 1.26
CA VAL A 63 18.27 5.80 2.35
C VAL A 63 19.42 4.90 1.89
N PRO A 64 20.65 5.07 2.41
CA PRO A 64 21.72 4.11 2.20
C PRO A 64 21.60 3.00 3.24
N ILE A 65 21.00 1.89 2.82
CA ILE A 65 20.99 0.55 3.46
C ILE A 65 21.04 -0.49 2.36
#